data_AF-A0A4V1B0Z2-F1
#
_entry.id   AF-A0A4V1B0Z2-F1
#
_cell.length_a   1.000
_cell.length_b   1.000
_cell.length_c   1.000
_cell.angle_alpha   90.00
_cell.angle_beta   90.00
_cell.angle_gamma   90.00
#
_symmetry.space_group_name_H-M   'P 1'
#
loop_
_entity.id
_entity.type
_entity.pdbx_description
1 polymer ?
#
loop_
_entity_poly.entity_id
_entity_poly.type
_entity_poly.pdbx_seq_one_letter_code
_entity_poly.pdbx_strand_id
1 'polypeptide(L)'
;MLNFPNPSRIYDASRRCVCFWGYDKAREIAFLVDNAMLMKLNPGLNSDESSLLATFDHNRDRILELARTLYKGGPHNRYTIS
;
A
#
# COMPACT_ATOMS: atom_id res chain seq x y z
N MET A 1 15.83 6.51 -5.71
CA MET A 1 15.67 5.07 -5.38
C MET A 1 14.66 4.99 -4.25
N LEU A 2 13.54 4.27 -4.47
CA LEU A 2 12.46 4.18 -3.50
C LEU A 2 12.78 3.13 -2.42
N ASN A 3 12.67 3.53 -1.15
CA ASN A 3 12.90 2.68 0.01
C ASN A 3 11.67 2.66 0.94
N PHE A 4 11.50 1.57 1.69
CA PHE A 4 10.39 1.40 2.64
C PHE A 4 10.92 1.05 4.03
N PRO A 5 11.70 1.96 4.67
CA PRO A 5 12.30 1.71 5.97
C PRO A 5 11.26 1.60 7.10
N ASN A 6 10.07 2.15 6.88
CA ASN A 6 8.99 2.13 7.87
C ASN A 6 7.96 1.04 7.52
N PRO A 7 7.65 0.10 8.44
CA PRO A 7 6.55 -0.84 8.26
C PRO A 7 5.17 -0.26 8.57
N SER A 8 5.06 1.03 8.95
CA SER A 8 3.76 1.66 9.22
C SER A 8 2.78 1.52 8.06
N ARG A 9 1.54 1.21 8.45
CA ARG A 9 0.35 1.18 7.60
C ARG A 9 -0.85 1.67 8.38
N ILE A 10 -1.78 2.33 7.71
CA ILE A 10 -3.04 2.83 8.29
C ILE A 10 -4.19 2.43 7.38
N TYR A 11 -5.30 1.99 7.94
CA TYR A 11 -6.52 1.80 7.20
C TYR A 11 -7.30 3.11 7.12
N ASP A 12 -7.61 3.56 5.90
CA ASP A 12 -8.51 4.68 5.66
C ASP A 12 -9.92 4.13 5.42
N ALA A 13 -10.77 4.20 6.44
CA ALA A 13 -12.15 3.74 6.37
C ALA A 13 -13.01 4.51 5.36
N SER A 14 -12.69 5.79 5.09
CA SER A 14 -13.44 6.62 4.15
C SER A 14 -13.24 6.17 2.70
N ARG A 15 -12.04 5.66 2.40
CA ARG A 15 -11.64 5.17 1.07
C ARG A 15 -11.60 3.65 0.97
N ARG A 16 -11.78 2.95 2.09
CA ARG A 16 -11.59 1.50 2.23
C ARG A 16 -10.27 1.05 1.59
N CYS A 17 -9.18 1.66 2.02
CA CYS A 17 -7.85 1.35 1.51
C CYS A 17 -6.82 1.31 2.63
N VAL A 18 -5.72 0.60 2.39
CA VAL A 18 -4.56 0.59 3.28
C VAL A 18 -3.52 1.54 2.73
N CYS A 19 -3.14 2.53 3.53
CA CYS A 19 -2.11 3.51 3.22
C CYS A 19 -0.78 3.09 3.83
N PHE A 20 0.29 3.19 3.06
CA PHE A 20 1.67 3.04 3.53
C PHE A 20 2.58 4.03 2.81
N TRP A 21 3.82 4.17 3.28
CA TRP A 21 4.74 5.20 2.80
C TRP A 21 6.08 4.62 2.37
N GLY A 22 6.57 5.12 1.24
CA GLY A 22 7.94 4.94 0.79
C GLY A 22 8.66 6.28 0.74
N TYR A 23 10.00 6.23 0.70
CA TYR A 23 10.85 7.42 0.69
C TYR A 23 11.81 7.35 -0.49
N ASP A 24 11.80 8.39 -1.33
CA ASP A 24 12.88 8.66 -2.28
C ASP A 24 13.70 9.83 -1.75
N LYS A 25 14.90 9.53 -1.22
CA LYS A 25 15.71 10.48 -0.42
C LYS A 25 14.87 11.00 0.77
N ALA A 26 14.78 12.32 0.95
CA ALA A 26 14.00 12.95 2.02
C ALA A 26 12.50 13.07 1.68
N ARG A 27 12.06 12.59 0.52
CA ARG A 27 10.70 12.80 0.05
C ARG A 27 9.83 11.59 0.34
N GLU A 28 8.79 11.83 1.13
CA GLU A 28 7.74 10.85 1.42
C GLU A 28 6.79 10.70 0.23
N ILE A 29 6.43 9.46 -0.06
CA ILE A 29 5.53 9.05 -1.13
C ILE A 29 4.49 8.11 -0.53
N ALA A 30 3.22 8.50 -0.58
CA ALA A 30 2.10 7.73 -0.09
C ALA A 30 1.59 6.75 -1.14
N PHE A 31 1.37 5.50 -0.75
CA PHE A 31 0.79 4.46 -1.57
C PHE A 31 -0.51 3.98 -0.93
N LEU A 32 -1.58 3.94 -1.72
CA LEU A 32 -2.91 3.50 -1.29
C LEU A 32 -3.20 2.18 -1.97
N VAL A 33 -3.37 1.12 -1.18
CA VAL A 33 -3.80 -0.20 -1.68
C VAL A 33 -5.30 -0.26 -1.53
N ASP A 34 -6.02 -0.31 -2.65
CA ASP A 34 -7.47 -0.37 -2.60
C ASP A 34 -7.97 -1.72 -2.06
N ASN A 35 -9.20 -1.72 -1.55
CA ASN A 35 -9.85 -2.94 -1.09
C ASN A 35 -9.91 -4.01 -2.19
N ALA A 36 -10.12 -3.63 -3.46
CA ALA A 36 -10.22 -4.60 -4.55
C ALA A 36 -8.91 -5.38 -4.75
N MET A 37 -7.76 -4.71 -4.67
CA MET A 37 -6.46 -5.37 -4.76
C MET A 37 -6.19 -6.25 -3.55
N LEU A 38 -6.54 -5.81 -2.34
CA LEU A 38 -6.43 -6.64 -1.13
C LEU A 38 -7.29 -7.91 -1.24
N MET A 39 -8.52 -7.79 -1.76
CA MET A 39 -9.40 -8.93 -1.99
C MET A 39 -8.89 -9.87 -3.10
N LYS A 40 -8.22 -9.36 -4.14
CA LYS A 40 -7.54 -10.19 -5.15
C LYS A 40 -6.35 -10.95 -4.57
N LEU A 41 -5.63 -10.34 -3.63
CA LEU A 41 -4.48 -10.95 -2.96
C LEU A 41 -4.90 -12.03 -1.95
N ASN A 42 -6.09 -11.89 -1.35
CA ASN A 42 -6.63 -12.89 -0.44
C ASN A 42 -8.14 -13.08 -0.62
N PRO A 43 -8.56 -13.87 -1.63
CA PRO A 43 -9.96 -14.10 -1.93
C PRO A 43 -10.58 -14.96 -0.81
N GLY A 44 -11.43 -14.35 0.01
CA GLY A 44 -12.18 -15.04 1.07
C GLY A 44 -12.05 -14.44 2.46
N LEU A 45 -11.23 -13.40 2.65
CA LEU A 45 -11.22 -12.65 3.91
C LEU A 45 -12.37 -11.64 4.00
N ASN A 46 -12.84 -11.47 5.24
CA ASN A 46 -13.82 -10.45 5.58
C ASN A 46 -13.28 -9.06 5.27
N SER A 47 -14.15 -8.15 4.80
CA SER A 47 -13.78 -6.76 4.48
C SER A 47 -13.65 -5.85 5.72
N ASP A 48 -13.38 -6.42 6.89
CA ASP A 48 -13.14 -5.66 8.10
C ASP A 48 -11.71 -5.10 8.12
N GLU A 49 -11.51 -4.00 8.86
CA GLU A 49 -10.23 -3.30 8.94
C GLU A 49 -9.07 -4.22 9.33
N SER A 50 -9.26 -5.07 10.34
CA SER A 50 -8.19 -5.94 10.85
C SER A 50 -7.79 -6.98 9.81
N SER A 51 -8.75 -7.57 9.12
CA SER A 51 -8.53 -8.51 8.01
C SER A 51 -7.80 -7.86 6.83
N LEU A 52 -8.13 -6.61 6.48
CA LEU A 52 -7.47 -5.87 5.41
C LEU A 52 -6.02 -5.52 5.77
N LEU A 53 -5.78 -5.08 7.00
CA LEU A 53 -4.43 -4.82 7.49
C LEU A 53 -3.59 -6.10 7.57
N ALA A 54 -4.15 -7.21 8.06
CA ALA A 54 -3.48 -8.50 8.08
C ALA A 54 -3.18 -9.03 6.67
N THR A 55 -4.09 -8.81 5.72
CA THR A 55 -3.88 -9.16 4.31
C THR A 55 -2.74 -8.35 3.70
N PHE A 56 -2.67 -7.04 4.00
CA PHE A 56 -1.54 -6.21 3.61
C PHE A 56 -0.23 -6.73 4.21
N ASP A 57 -0.20 -7.01 5.50
CA ASP A 57 0.99 -7.47 6.21
C ASP A 57 1.49 -8.83 5.64
N HIS A 58 0.57 -9.75 5.32
CA HIS A 58 0.90 -11.05 4.71
C HIS A 58 1.44 -10.91 3.28
N ASN A 59 0.96 -9.93 2.51
CA ASN A 59 1.34 -9.72 1.12
C ASN A 59 2.31 -8.53 0.95
N ARG A 60 2.94 -8.08 2.04
CA ARG A 60 3.68 -6.81 2.08
C ARG A 60 4.75 -6.75 1.00
N ASP A 61 5.57 -7.79 0.84
CA ASP A 61 6.67 -7.79 -0.13
C ASP A 61 6.16 -7.61 -1.57
N ARG A 62 5.09 -8.32 -1.94
CA ARG A 62 4.45 -8.18 -3.26
C ARG A 62 3.87 -6.78 -3.47
N ILE A 63 3.27 -6.20 -2.44
CA ILE A 63 2.74 -4.82 -2.51
C ILE A 63 3.87 -3.80 -2.66
N LEU A 64 5.00 -3.99 -1.96
CA LEU A 64 6.18 -3.13 -2.10
C LEU A 64 6.78 -3.21 -3.51
N GLU A 65 6.83 -4.40 -4.12
CA GLU A 65 7.27 -4.56 -5.51
C GLU A 65 6.36 -3.84 -6.50
N LEU A 66 5.03 -3.92 -6.32
CA LEU A 66 4.08 -3.17 -7.12
C LEU A 66 4.28 -1.66 -6.97
N ALA A 67 4.49 -1.18 -5.74
CA ALA A 67 4.79 0.23 -5.49
C ALA A 67 6.08 0.69 -6.18
N ARG A 68 7.15 -0.13 -6.15
CA ARG A 68 8.40 0.15 -6.89
C ARG A 68 8.14 0.22 -8.39
N THR A 69 7.30 -0.65 -8.93
CA THR A 69 6.99 -0.72 -10.36
C THR A 69 6.18 0.49 -10.83
N LEU A 70 5.21 0.92 -10.00
CA LEU A 70 4.36 2.08 -10.25
C LEU A 70 5.11 3.41 -10.11
N TYR A 71 6.09 3.47 -9.20
CA TYR A 71 6.87 4.67 -8.98
C TYR A 71 7.81 4.95 -10.17
N LYS A 72 7.53 6.01 -10.92
CA LYS A 72 8.35 6.47 -12.07
C LYS A 72 9.23 7.69 -11.75
N GLY A 73 9.27 8.13 -10.49
CA GLY A 73 9.86 9.42 -10.14
C GLY A 73 9.00 10.61 -10.62
N GLY A 74 9.40 11.82 -10.26
CA GLY A 74 8.68 13.06 -10.64
C GLY A 74 7.91 13.69 -9.48
N PRO A 75 7.06 14.72 -9.71
CA PRO A 75 6.44 15.54 -8.66
C PRO A 75 5.30 14.84 -7.89
N HIS A 76 4.82 13.70 -8.37
CA HIS A 76 3.74 12.94 -7.72
C HIS A 76 4.23 12.26 -6.44
N ASN A 77 3.58 12.56 -5.32
CA ASN A 77 3.86 11.98 -4.00
C ASN A 77 2.78 11.00 -3.55
N ARG A 78 1.82 10.65 -4.42
CA ARG A 78 0.73 9.74 -4.09
C ARG A 78 0.40 8.82 -5.25
N TYR A 79 0.30 7.53 -4.97
CA TYR A 79 0.00 6.49 -5.95
C TYR A 79 -1.07 5.54 -5.41
N THR A 80 -1.89 5.00 -6.30
CA THR A 80 -2.89 3.98 -5.96
C THR A 80 -2.50 2.65 -6.59
N ILE A 81 -2.66 1.56 -5.84
CA ILE A 81 -2.44 0.18 -6.25
C ILE A 81 -3.82 -0.49 -6.29
N SER A 82 -4.22 -1.00 -7.47
CA SER A 82 -5.57 -1.50 -7.80
C SER A 82 -5.53 -2.76 -8.66
#